data_AF-A0AAW8GEX2-F1
#
_entry.id   AF-A0AAW8GEX2-F1
#
_cell.length_a   1.000
_cell.length_b   1.000
_cell.length_c   1.000
_cell.angle_alpha   90.00
_cell.angle_beta   90.00
_cell.angle_gamma   90.00
#
_symmetry.space_group_name_H-M   'P 1'
#
loop_
_entity.id
_entity.type
_entity.pdbx_description
1 polymer ?
#
loop_
_entity_poly.entity_id
_entity_poly.type
_entity_poly.pdbx_seq_one_letter_code
_entity_poly.pdbx_strand_id
1 'polypeptide(L)'
;MAAMRASAPVQAQSSEVIGPEHPEHPEHRLYTQIARGVHRLDAEAGRTPDAASARMIARLMPLAREQGFRRVDHVVLSRHIGLVEQGEHVFLVQGRLDDPGHKRAFITTDEATATPVADSLRRLDEANARRRRQRRGRGEDGTD
;
A
#
# COMPACT_ATOMS: atom_id res chain seq x y z
N MET A 1 24.77 -7.37 51.50
CA MET A 1 23.30 -7.24 51.68
C MET A 1 22.86 -5.85 51.25
N ALA A 2 21.68 -5.78 50.63
CA ALA A 2 20.90 -4.61 50.24
C ALA A 2 21.37 -3.76 49.04
N ALA A 3 20.63 -3.88 47.92
CA ALA A 3 19.89 -2.75 47.36
C ALA A 3 18.72 -3.28 46.50
N MET A 4 17.50 -3.10 47.00
CA MET A 4 16.26 -3.17 46.23
C MET A 4 16.30 -2.16 45.07
N ARG A 5 15.81 -2.57 43.90
CA ARG A 5 15.05 -1.66 43.04
C ARG A 5 13.81 -2.38 42.52
N ALA A 6 12.67 -1.87 42.97
CA ALA A 6 11.34 -2.24 42.54
C ALA A 6 11.08 -1.75 41.10
N SER A 7 10.11 -2.44 40.49
CA SER A 7 9.52 -2.29 39.16
C SER A 7 9.33 -0.85 38.69
N ALA A 8 9.60 -0.63 37.41
CA ALA A 8 8.95 0.41 36.61
C ALA A 8 8.03 -0.30 35.59
N PRO A 9 6.77 0.14 35.42
CA PRO A 9 5.87 -0.43 34.44
C PRO A 9 6.38 -0.07 33.04
N VAL A 10 6.47 -1.06 32.14
CA VAL A 10 6.61 -0.78 30.71
C VAL A 10 5.35 -0.02 30.32
N GLN A 11 5.57 1.23 29.93
CA GLN A 11 4.54 2.24 29.71
C GLN A 11 3.51 1.75 28.69
N ALA A 12 2.26 1.66 29.11
CA ALA A 12 1.12 1.68 28.21
C ALA A 12 1.03 3.07 27.57
N GLN A 13 1.46 3.19 26.31
CA GLN A 13 1.13 4.30 25.39
C GLN A 13 1.15 3.72 23.97
N SER A 14 0.03 3.60 23.29
CA SER A 14 -0.67 4.71 22.65
C SER A 14 -1.98 4.18 22.08
N SER A 15 -3.05 4.98 22.05
CA SER A 15 -4.27 4.62 21.32
C SER A 15 -3.89 4.15 19.92
N GLU A 16 -3.98 2.84 19.70
CA GLU A 16 -3.37 2.18 18.56
C GLU A 16 -4.03 2.74 17.30
N VAL A 17 -3.28 3.57 16.56
CA VAL A 17 -3.71 3.98 15.24
C VAL A 17 -3.69 2.72 14.40
N ILE A 18 -4.86 2.11 14.29
CA ILE A 18 -5.09 0.87 13.59
C ILE A 18 -4.59 1.03 12.14
N GLY A 19 -3.57 0.25 11.75
CA GLY A 19 -2.99 0.28 10.41
C GLY A 19 -3.88 -0.32 9.32
N PRO A 20 -3.59 -0.10 8.02
CA PRO A 20 -4.37 -0.64 6.91
C PRO A 20 -4.42 -2.18 6.87
N GLU A 21 -3.50 -2.87 7.52
CA GLU A 21 -3.49 -4.32 7.71
C GLU A 21 -4.66 -4.83 8.58
N HIS A 22 -5.25 -3.98 9.40
CA HIS A 22 -6.28 -4.38 10.36
C HIS A 22 -7.69 -4.30 9.75
N PRO A 23 -8.59 -5.27 10.04
CA PRO A 23 -9.93 -5.34 9.44
C PRO A 23 -10.81 -4.11 9.58
N GLU A 24 -10.66 -3.37 10.68
CA GLU A 24 -11.46 -2.18 10.99
C GLU A 24 -10.99 -0.92 10.25
N HIS A 25 -9.82 -0.96 9.61
CA HIS A 25 -9.29 0.20 8.91
C HIS A 25 -10.05 0.42 7.59
N PRO A 26 -10.41 1.67 7.22
CA PRO A 26 -11.13 1.96 5.98
C PRO A 26 -10.42 1.49 4.71
N GLU A 27 -9.09 1.40 4.76
CA GLU A 27 -8.24 0.96 3.66
C GLU A 27 -8.02 -0.56 3.63
N HIS A 28 -8.54 -1.31 4.60
CA HIS A 28 -8.26 -2.74 4.75
C HIS A 28 -8.54 -3.55 3.49
N ARG A 29 -9.67 -3.28 2.83
CA ARG A 29 -10.01 -3.94 1.58
C ARG A 29 -8.93 -3.75 0.50
N LEU A 30 -8.40 -2.53 0.36
CA LEU A 30 -7.36 -2.24 -0.62
C LEU A 30 -6.05 -2.93 -0.24
N TYR A 31 -5.72 -2.92 1.06
CA TYR A 31 -4.57 -3.62 1.61
C TYR A 31 -4.61 -5.11 1.28
N THR A 32 -5.71 -5.81 1.59
CA THR A 32 -5.84 -7.24 1.32
C THR A 32 -5.72 -7.56 -0.18
N GLN A 33 -6.25 -6.71 -1.06
CA GLN A 33 -6.14 -6.88 -2.50
C GLN A 33 -4.71 -6.76 -3.00
N ILE A 34 -3.98 -5.75 -2.54
CA ILE A 34 -2.56 -5.55 -2.88
C ILE A 34 -1.72 -6.66 -2.28
N ALA A 35 -1.91 -7.00 -1.00
CA ALA A 35 -1.21 -8.06 -0.30
C ALA A 35 -1.37 -9.42 -1.01
N ARG A 36 -2.60 -9.76 -1.43
CA ARG A 36 -2.85 -10.97 -2.21
C ARG A 36 -2.07 -10.98 -3.53
N GLY A 37 -1.95 -9.82 -4.19
CA GLY A 37 -1.18 -9.69 -5.42
C GLY A 37 0.32 -9.88 -5.18
N VAL A 38 0.88 -9.20 -4.19
CA VAL A 38 2.31 -9.29 -3.82
C VAL A 38 2.67 -10.71 -3.37
N HIS A 39 1.87 -11.33 -2.50
CA HIS A 39 2.13 -12.71 -2.05
C HIS A 39 2.07 -13.72 -3.21
N ARG A 40 1.28 -13.45 -4.26
CA ARG A 40 1.30 -14.26 -5.48
C ARG A 40 2.63 -14.11 -6.22
N LEU A 41 3.14 -12.89 -6.34
CA LEU A 41 4.47 -12.64 -6.93
C LEU A 41 5.58 -13.31 -6.13
N ASP A 42 5.50 -13.31 -4.80
CA ASP A 42 6.45 -14.03 -3.95
C ASP A 42 6.40 -15.54 -4.24
N ALA A 43 5.19 -16.13 -4.27
CA ALA A 43 5.02 -17.55 -4.58
C ALA A 43 5.51 -17.91 -6.00
N GLU A 44 5.24 -17.08 -7.00
CA GLU A 44 5.74 -17.23 -8.37
C GLU A 44 7.28 -17.18 -8.44
N ALA A 45 7.91 -16.42 -7.55
CA ALA A 45 9.37 -16.35 -7.40
C ALA A 45 9.95 -17.42 -6.44
N GLY A 46 9.13 -18.32 -5.91
CA GLY A 46 9.57 -19.34 -4.94
C GLY A 46 9.98 -18.75 -3.58
N ARG A 47 9.53 -17.54 -3.24
CA ARG A 47 9.80 -16.86 -1.98
C ARG A 47 8.57 -16.91 -1.06
N THR A 48 8.82 -16.92 0.24
CA THR A 48 7.80 -16.65 1.25
C THR A 48 7.70 -15.15 1.50
N PRO A 49 6.50 -14.59 1.77
CA PRO A 49 6.36 -13.18 2.11
C PRO A 49 7.30 -12.77 3.25
N ASP A 50 8.02 -11.67 3.07
CA ASP A 50 9.05 -11.19 3.99
C ASP A 50 8.96 -9.65 4.20
N ALA A 51 10.02 -9.07 4.77
CA ALA A 51 10.08 -7.63 4.99
C ALA A 51 10.06 -6.80 3.70
N ALA A 52 10.60 -7.32 2.59
CA ALA A 52 10.52 -6.64 1.29
C ALA A 52 9.09 -6.70 0.75
N SER A 53 8.39 -7.82 0.92
CA SER A 53 6.96 -7.93 0.60
C SER A 53 6.12 -6.93 1.40
N ALA A 54 6.38 -6.80 2.70
CA ALA A 54 5.69 -5.83 3.56
C ALA A 54 5.91 -4.37 3.12
N ARG A 55 7.15 -4.00 2.75
CA ARG A 55 7.47 -2.67 2.20
C ARG A 55 6.79 -2.43 0.87
N MET A 56 6.81 -3.42 -0.03
CA MET A 56 6.13 -3.35 -1.32
C MET A 56 4.63 -3.11 -1.14
N ILE A 57 3.96 -3.90 -0.28
CA ILE A 57 2.54 -3.71 0.02
C ILE A 57 2.28 -2.30 0.55
N ALA A 58 3.06 -1.87 1.54
CA ALA A 58 2.92 -0.54 2.13
C ALA A 58 3.11 0.57 1.09
N ARG A 59 4.12 0.48 0.23
CA ARG A 59 4.44 1.51 -0.80
C ARG A 59 3.40 1.58 -1.91
N LEU A 60 2.76 0.46 -2.24
CA LEU A 60 1.72 0.39 -3.27
C LEU A 60 0.37 0.98 -2.80
N MET A 61 0.09 1.01 -1.49
CA MET A 61 -1.12 1.61 -0.93
C MET A 61 -1.28 3.12 -1.27
N PRO A 62 -0.32 4.01 -0.95
CA PRO A 62 -0.41 5.41 -1.34
C PRO A 62 -0.40 5.60 -2.85
N LEU A 63 0.36 4.80 -3.61
CA LEU A 63 0.34 4.83 -5.08
C LEU A 63 -1.09 4.62 -5.62
N ALA A 64 -1.78 3.58 -5.14
CA ALA A 64 -3.16 3.30 -5.52
C ALA A 64 -4.08 4.50 -5.19
N ARG A 65 -3.91 5.10 -4.00
CA ARG A 65 -4.73 6.24 -3.59
C ARG A 65 -4.42 7.52 -4.36
N GLU A 66 -3.16 7.84 -4.60
CA GLU A 66 -2.76 8.99 -5.41
C GLU A 66 -3.27 8.86 -6.84
N GLN A 67 -3.19 7.66 -7.40
CA GLN A 67 -3.62 7.39 -8.76
C GLN A 67 -5.12 7.17 -8.90
N GLY A 68 -5.94 7.41 -7.87
CA GLY A 68 -7.40 7.33 -8.04
C GLY A 68 -7.98 5.91 -8.06
N PHE A 69 -7.26 4.87 -7.60
CA PHE A 69 -7.78 3.50 -7.56
C PHE A 69 -8.87 3.37 -6.49
N ARG A 70 -9.87 2.55 -6.81
CA ARG A 70 -10.94 2.14 -5.89
C ARG A 70 -10.74 0.72 -5.39
N ARG A 71 -10.17 -0.14 -6.24
CA ARG A 71 -9.77 -1.51 -5.94
C ARG A 71 -8.52 -1.85 -6.76
N VAL A 72 -7.79 -2.88 -6.37
CA VAL A 72 -6.72 -3.48 -7.17
C VAL A 72 -7.15 -4.89 -7.51
N ASP A 73 -7.22 -5.20 -8.80
CA ASP A 73 -7.60 -6.51 -9.30
C ASP A 73 -6.35 -7.36 -9.59
N HIS A 74 -5.25 -6.72 -10.04
CA HIS A 74 -3.97 -7.38 -10.28
C HIS A 74 -2.78 -6.55 -9.78
N VAL A 75 -1.77 -7.25 -9.27
CA VAL A 75 -0.40 -6.76 -9.08
C VAL A 75 0.48 -7.64 -9.96
N VAL A 76 1.22 -7.04 -10.88
CA VAL A 76 2.03 -7.77 -11.87
C VAL A 76 3.39 -7.10 -12.06
N LEU A 77 4.38 -7.87 -12.50
CA LEU A 77 5.71 -7.36 -12.83
C LEU A 77 5.84 -7.02 -14.31
N SER A 78 6.75 -6.11 -14.66
CA SER A 78 7.16 -5.88 -16.05
C SER A 78 7.73 -7.16 -16.66
N ARG A 79 7.48 -7.32 -17.96
CA ARG A 79 8.16 -8.31 -18.80
C ARG A 79 9.28 -7.60 -19.55
N HIS A 80 10.28 -8.36 -19.95
CA HIS A 80 11.36 -7.84 -20.78
C HIS A 80 10.81 -7.37 -22.14
N ILE A 81 10.81 -6.05 -22.37
CA ILE A 81 10.35 -5.41 -23.62
C ILE A 81 11.21 -4.19 -23.90
N GLY A 82 11.99 -4.23 -24.97
CA GLY A 82 12.88 -3.12 -25.35
C GLY A 82 13.98 -2.93 -24.30
N LEU A 83 13.98 -1.78 -23.63
CA LEU A 83 14.94 -1.43 -22.58
C LEU A 83 14.44 -1.76 -21.16
N VAL A 84 13.20 -2.24 -21.01
CA VAL A 84 12.63 -2.58 -19.71
C VAL A 84 13.01 -4.01 -19.37
N GLU A 85 13.64 -4.20 -18.21
CA GLU A 85 14.03 -5.50 -17.71
C GLU A 85 12.85 -6.26 -17.10
N GLN A 86 12.97 -7.59 -17.06
CA GLN A 86 12.00 -8.43 -16.36
C GLN A 86 11.99 -8.07 -14.88
N GLY A 87 10.81 -7.74 -14.33
CA GLY A 87 10.68 -7.40 -12.92
C GLY A 87 11.14 -6.00 -12.52
N GLU A 88 11.60 -5.17 -13.46
CA GLU A 88 12.01 -3.78 -13.18
C GLU A 88 10.90 -2.93 -12.56
N HIS A 89 9.66 -3.11 -13.02
CA HIS A 89 8.50 -2.38 -12.52
C HIS A 89 7.46 -3.31 -11.93
N VAL A 90 6.76 -2.82 -10.90
CA VAL A 90 5.55 -3.42 -10.37
C VAL A 90 4.35 -2.55 -10.74
N PHE A 91 3.32 -3.17 -11.30
CA PHE A 91 2.10 -2.51 -11.77
C PHE A 91 0.90 -2.89 -10.91
N LEU A 92 0.11 -1.88 -10.55
CA LEU A 92 -1.25 -2.04 -10.05
C LEU A 92 -2.22 -1.94 -11.22
N VAL A 93 -3.15 -2.88 -11.34
CA VAL A 93 -4.20 -2.87 -12.37
C VAL A 93 -5.58 -2.99 -11.73
N GLN A 94 -6.51 -2.15 -12.18
CA GLN A 94 -7.94 -2.23 -11.89
C GLN A 94 -8.68 -2.50 -13.21
N GLY A 95 -9.49 -3.56 -13.24
CA GLY A 95 -10.09 -4.13 -14.45
C GLY A 95 -9.41 -5.42 -14.88
N ARG A 96 -9.89 -6.00 -15.98
CA ARG A 96 -9.26 -7.20 -16.57
C ARG A 96 -7.99 -6.79 -17.34
N LEU A 97 -6.98 -7.66 -17.36
CA LEU A 97 -5.72 -7.38 -18.06
C LEU A 97 -5.88 -7.26 -19.58
N ASP A 98 -6.91 -7.88 -20.17
CA ASP A 98 -7.23 -7.84 -21.60
C ASP A 98 -8.26 -6.76 -21.96
N ASP A 99 -8.82 -6.06 -20.98
CA ASP A 99 -9.73 -4.95 -21.22
C ASP A 99 -8.91 -3.69 -21.51
N PRO A 100 -9.04 -3.05 -22.69
CA PRO A 100 -8.31 -1.82 -23.01
C PRO A 100 -8.66 -0.64 -22.08
N GLY A 101 -9.82 -0.70 -21.39
CA GLY A 101 -10.25 0.28 -20.40
C GLY A 101 -9.66 0.09 -19.00
N HIS A 102 -8.74 -0.86 -18.80
CA HIS A 102 -8.13 -1.06 -17.49
C HIS A 102 -7.35 0.17 -17.02
N LYS A 103 -7.37 0.41 -15.72
CA LYS A 103 -6.59 1.47 -15.09
C LYS A 103 -5.29 0.90 -14.55
N ARG A 104 -4.17 1.56 -14.82
CA ARG A 104 -2.83 1.12 -14.41
C ARG A 104 -2.02 2.22 -13.73
N ALA A 105 -1.21 1.83 -12.75
CA ALA A 105 -0.17 2.65 -12.14
C ALA A 105 1.06 1.76 -11.87
N PHE A 106 2.25 2.35 -11.78
CA PHE A 106 3.47 1.60 -11.54
C PHE A 106 4.51 2.42 -10.79
N ILE A 107 5.45 1.70 -10.19
CA ILE A 107 6.71 2.19 -9.61
C ILE A 107 7.81 1.16 -9.92
N THR A 108 9.07 1.52 -9.71
CA THR A 108 10.16 0.52 -9.79
C THR A 108 10.06 -0.46 -8.62
N THR A 109 10.46 -1.71 -8.86
CA THR A 109 10.52 -2.74 -7.81
C THR A 109 11.54 -2.35 -6.72
N ASP A 110 12.61 -1.67 -7.11
CA ASP A 110 13.59 -1.10 -6.18
C ASP A 110 12.93 -0.08 -5.24
N GLU A 111 12.21 0.92 -5.77
CA GLU A 111 11.49 1.90 -4.94
C GLU A 111 10.47 1.21 -4.03
N ALA A 112 9.75 0.21 -4.57
CA ALA A 112 8.74 -0.54 -3.83
C ALA A 112 9.31 -1.30 -2.62
N THR A 113 10.52 -1.85 -2.73
CA THR A 113 11.14 -2.68 -1.69
C THR A 113 12.11 -1.92 -0.79
N ALA A 114 12.62 -0.77 -1.24
CA ALA A 114 13.52 0.10 -0.48
C ALA A 114 12.76 1.08 0.42
N THR A 115 11.54 1.51 0.04
CA THR A 115 10.81 2.52 0.83
C THR A 115 10.39 1.95 2.20
N PRO A 116 10.72 2.63 3.32
CA PRO A 116 10.26 2.22 4.64
C PRO A 116 8.72 2.19 4.74
N VAL A 117 8.21 1.24 5.53
CA VAL A 117 6.76 1.10 5.76
C VAL A 117 6.19 2.39 6.36
N ALA A 118 6.84 2.96 7.37
CA ALA A 118 6.39 4.18 8.04
C ALA A 118 6.24 5.36 7.07
N ASP A 119 7.18 5.55 6.15
CA ASP A 119 7.10 6.60 5.12
C ASP A 119 5.93 6.39 4.17
N SER A 120 5.68 5.13 3.80
CA SER A 120 4.55 4.78 2.94
C SER A 120 3.20 5.00 3.62
N LEU A 121 3.10 4.68 4.92
CA LEU A 121 1.90 4.93 5.72
C LEU A 121 1.62 6.42 5.88
N ARG A 122 2.64 7.24 6.17
CA ARG A 122 2.50 8.70 6.21
C ARG A 122 1.98 9.26 4.88
N ARG A 123 2.54 8.80 3.74
CA ARG A 123 2.05 9.19 2.41
C ARG A 123 0.61 8.75 2.15
N LEU A 124 0.21 7.58 2.65
CA LEU A 124 -1.16 7.08 2.53
C LEU A 124 -2.15 7.99 3.27
N ASP A 125 -1.81 8.41 4.48
CA ASP A 125 -2.64 9.34 5.25
C ASP A 125 -2.81 10.68 4.54
N GLU A 126 -1.73 11.23 4.00
CA GLU A 126 -1.75 12.46 3.19
C GLU A 126 -2.63 12.30 1.95
N ALA A 127 -2.51 11.19 1.22
CA ALA A 127 -3.33 10.89 0.04
C ALA A 127 -4.83 10.79 0.39
N ASN A 128 -5.15 10.16 1.52
CA ASN A 128 -6.51 10.04 2.03
C ASN A 128 -7.08 11.39 2.47
N ALA A 129 -6.28 12.22 3.15
CA ALA A 129 -6.67 13.58 3.53
C ALA A 129 -6.98 14.45 2.31
N ARG A 130 -6.12 14.41 1.28
CA ARG A 130 -6.33 15.13 0.00
C ARG A 130 -7.67 14.73 -0.65
N ARG A 131 -7.95 13.43 -0.74
CA ARG A 131 -9.22 12.92 -1.30
C ARG A 131 -10.45 13.36 -0.50
N ARG A 132 -10.37 13.36 0.83
CA ARG A 132 -11.47 13.83 1.69
C ARG A 132 -11.80 15.31 1.44
N ARG A 133 -10.79 16.16 1.26
CA ARG A 133 -10.98 17.59 0.93
C ARG A 133 -11.61 17.80 -0.44
N GLN A 134 -11.13 17.09 -1.47
CA GLN A 134 -11.69 17.19 -2.84
C GLN A 134 -13.16 16.78 -2.91
N ARG A 135 -13.58 15.79 -2.10
CA ARG A 135 -14.98 15.37 -2.03
C ARG A 135 -15.90 16.41 -1.41
N ARG A 136 -15.39 17.23 -0.47
CA ARG A 136 -16.18 18.29 0.17
C ARG A 136 -16.38 19.48 -0.77
N GLY A 137 -15.34 19.92 -1.47
CA GLY A 137 -15.45 21.05 -2.41
C GLY A 137 -16.35 20.81 -3.62
N ARG A 138 -16.50 19.56 -4.09
CA ARG A 138 -17.43 19.23 -5.19
C ARG A 138 -18.91 19.28 -4.80
N GLY A 139 -19.22 19.25 -3.49
CA GLY A 139 -20.61 19.26 -3.00
C GLY A 139 -21.27 20.64 -2.96
N GLU A 140 -20.49 21.72 -3.11
CA GLU A 140 -20.96 23.10 -2.91
C GLU A 140 -21.29 23.85 -4.23
N ASP A 141 -20.81 23.35 -5.39
CA ASP A 141 -20.99 24.00 -6.70
C ASP A 141 -22.18 23.45 -7.54
N GLY A 142 -23.07 22.65 -6.94
CA GLY A 142 -24.09 21.86 -7.67
C GLY A 142 -25.55 22.27 -7.49
N THR A 143 -25.82 23.45 -6.91
CA THR A 143 -27.20 23.91 -6.69
C THR A 143 -27.34 25.34 -7.18
N ASP A 144 -27.73 25.50 -8.44
CA ASP A 144 -28.42 26.68 -8.97
C ASP A 144 -29.46 26.20 -10.01
#